data_AF-A0A9Q3GE14-F1
#
_entry.id   AF-A0A9Q3GE14-F1
#
_cell.length_a   1.000
_cell.length_b   1.000
_cell.length_c   1.000
_cell.angle_alpha   90.00
_cell.angle_beta   90.00
_cell.angle_gamma   90.00
#
_symmetry.space_group_name_H-M   'P 1'
#
loop_
_entity.id
_entity.type
_entity.pdbx_description
1 polymer ?
#
loop_
_entity_poly.entity_id
_entity_poly.type
_entity_poly.pdbx_seq_one_letter_code
_entity_poly.pdbx_strand_id
1 'polypeptide(L)'
;MDTALLFWNNIIATCGVPKIIISDRDPKFTSEFWTNLHDMLGTKLAFYTAYHPQTYFLAERMIQTMDDIIRRFCAYGMEYKDHEGYTHDWVTLLPAAQLSYNTSQHSTTGKSPSLVEKGWNTLLPVDQLKKNLLAIHPTAKDFHDMWKRACDTASRCIGEAKEHNKQR
;
A
#
# COMPACT_ATOMS: atom_id res chain seq x y z
N MET A 1 -23.77 4.52 -6.28
CA MET A 1 -23.77 3.24 -5.52
C MET A 1 -22.37 2.64 -5.51
N ASP A 2 -21.72 2.56 -6.68
CA ASP A 2 -20.37 1.98 -6.84
C ASP A 2 -19.31 2.58 -5.92
N THR A 3 -19.26 3.90 -5.77
CA THR A 3 -18.33 4.56 -4.84
C THR A 3 -18.55 4.15 -3.38
N ALA A 4 -19.81 4.02 -2.95
CA ALA A 4 -20.14 3.57 -1.60
C ALA A 4 -19.74 2.10 -1.39
N LEU A 5 -19.96 1.24 -2.39
CA LEU A 5 -19.55 -0.17 -2.34
C LEU A 5 -18.02 -0.32 -2.32
N LEU A 6 -17.30 0.47 -3.12
CA LEU A 6 -15.84 0.50 -3.10
C LEU A 6 -15.30 0.94 -1.74
N PHE A 7 -15.86 2.01 -1.16
CA PHE A 7 -15.48 2.47 0.17
C PHE A 7 -15.79 1.42 1.25
N TRP A 8 -16.97 0.80 1.18
CA TRP A 8 -17.36 -0.27 2.09
C TRP A 8 -16.41 -1.46 2.03
N ASN A 9 -16.21 -2.02 0.84
CA ASN A 9 -15.44 -3.25 0.63
C ASN A 9 -13.96 -3.08 0.95
N ASN A 10 -13.38 -1.90 0.69
CA ASN A 10 -11.94 -1.71 0.83
C ASN A 10 -11.56 -1.06 2.16
N ILE A 11 -12.38 -0.15 2.69
CA ILE A 11 -12.06 0.64 3.90
C ILE A 11 -12.84 0.13 5.10
N ILE A 12 -14.17 0.15 5.05
CA ILE A 12 -15.00 -0.19 6.22
C ILE A 12 -14.84 -1.66 6.61
N ALA A 13 -14.79 -2.57 5.64
CA ALA A 13 -14.59 -3.99 5.92
C ALA A 13 -13.22 -4.30 6.58
N THR A 14 -12.22 -3.44 6.35
CA THR A 14 -10.85 -3.66 6.84
C THR A 14 -10.56 -2.94 8.15
N CYS A 15 -11.06 -1.71 8.30
CA CYS A 15 -10.73 -0.80 9.39
C CYS A 15 -11.94 -0.48 10.31
N GLY A 16 -13.15 -0.87 9.92
CA GLY A 16 -14.39 -0.44 10.57
C GLY A 16 -14.79 0.99 10.22
N VAL A 17 -15.85 1.48 10.86
CA VAL A 17 -16.35 2.84 10.67
C VAL A 17 -15.55 3.80 11.56
N PRO A 18 -14.80 4.77 10.99
CA PRO A 18 -14.05 5.74 11.77
C PRO A 18 -14.99 6.75 12.43
N LYS A 19 -14.61 7.21 13.63
CA LYS A 19 -15.33 8.28 14.33
C LYS A 19 -15.12 9.64 13.67
N ILE A 20 -13.91 9.88 13.17
CA ILE A 20 -13.51 11.13 12.53
C ILE A 20 -12.63 10.79 11.33
N ILE A 21 -12.90 11.41 10.18
CA ILE A 21 -11.98 11.41 9.03
C ILE A 21 -11.48 12.83 8.87
N ILE A 22 -10.17 12.96 8.84
CA ILE A 22 -9.48 14.23 8.62
C ILE A 22 -9.03 14.25 7.16
N SER A 23 -9.57 15.17 6.35
CA SER A 23 -9.28 15.26 4.91
C SER A 23 -9.08 16.69 4.43
N ASP A 24 -8.58 16.86 3.21
CA ASP A 24 -8.50 18.15 2.53
C ASP A 24 -9.87 18.61 2.04
N ARG A 25 -9.91 19.82 1.51
CA ARG A 25 -11.12 20.37 0.89
C ARG A 25 -11.26 19.94 -0.57
N ASP A 26 -10.76 18.76 -0.95
CA ASP A 26 -11.02 18.22 -2.29
C ASP A 26 -12.55 18.10 -2.48
N PRO A 27 -13.09 18.53 -3.63
CA PRO A 27 -14.53 18.48 -3.91
C PRO A 27 -15.18 17.11 -3.71
N LYS A 28 -14.41 16.01 -3.78
CA LYS A 28 -14.89 14.68 -3.45
C LYS A 28 -15.36 14.62 -2.01
N PHE A 29 -14.52 15.02 -1.04
CA PHE A 29 -14.86 14.95 0.38
C PHE A 29 -15.87 16.03 0.81
N THR A 30 -15.97 17.15 0.10
CA THR A 30 -16.97 18.19 0.36
C THR A 30 -18.26 18.01 -0.45
N SER A 31 -18.35 16.97 -1.27
CA SER A 31 -19.56 16.71 -2.07
C SER A 31 -20.75 16.35 -1.17
N GLU A 32 -21.95 16.65 -1.65
CA GLU A 32 -23.19 16.28 -0.97
C GLU A 32 -23.27 14.76 -0.74
N PHE A 33 -22.83 13.96 -1.71
CA PHE A 33 -22.79 12.51 -1.58
C PHE A 33 -21.91 12.05 -0.41
N TRP A 34 -20.65 12.50 -0.33
CA TRP A 34 -19.73 12.06 0.72
C TRP A 34 -20.12 12.60 2.09
N THR A 35 -20.64 13.83 2.16
CA THR A 35 -21.13 14.42 3.41
C THR A 35 -22.30 13.60 3.97
N ASN A 36 -23.32 13.34 3.15
CA ASN A 36 -24.48 12.55 3.58
C ASN A 36 -24.13 11.09 3.90
N LEU A 37 -23.20 10.48 3.15
CA LEU A 37 -22.74 9.11 3.41
C LEU A 37 -22.09 9.01 4.80
N HIS A 38 -21.23 9.97 5.16
CA HIS A 38 -20.57 9.97 6.45
C HIS A 38 -21.47 10.38 7.61
N ASP A 39 -22.42 11.29 7.38
CA ASP A 39 -23.44 11.63 8.36
C ASP A 39 -24.30 10.39 8.71
N MET A 40 -24.71 9.61 7.69
CA MET A 40 -25.42 8.34 7.89
C MET A 40 -24.60 7.32 8.67
N LEU A 41 -23.29 7.24 8.43
CA LEU A 41 -22.38 6.33 9.14
C LEU A 41 -21.99 6.83 10.54
N GLY A 42 -22.36 8.05 10.93
CA GLY A 42 -21.96 8.67 12.19
C GLY A 42 -20.47 9.07 12.22
N THR A 43 -19.83 9.19 11.06
CA THR A 43 -18.44 9.65 10.91
C THR A 43 -18.41 11.16 10.78
N LYS A 44 -17.64 11.85 11.64
CA LYS A 44 -17.42 13.29 11.50
C LYS A 44 -16.36 13.57 10.44
N LEU A 45 -16.70 14.30 9.38
CA LEU A 45 -15.74 14.87 8.45
C LEU A 45 -15.12 16.15 9.05
N ALA A 46 -13.79 16.17 9.16
CA ALA A 46 -13.02 17.33 9.59
C ALA A 46 -12.06 17.75 8.46
N PHE A 47 -12.12 19.03 8.09
CA PHE A 47 -11.30 19.57 7.01
C PHE A 47 -10.18 20.45 7.55
N TYR A 48 -8.95 20.26 7.10
CA TYR A 48 -7.91 21.22 7.44
C TYR A 48 -8.03 22.53 6.69
N THR A 49 -7.54 23.55 7.37
CA THR A 49 -7.04 24.77 6.76
C THR A 49 -5.55 24.58 6.43
N ALA A 50 -5.02 25.37 5.50
CA ALA A 50 -3.62 25.33 5.08
C ALA A 50 -2.56 25.51 6.20
N TYR A 51 -2.96 25.62 7.48
CA TYR A 51 -2.13 25.98 8.63
C TYR A 51 -2.09 24.92 9.76
N HIS A 52 -2.39 23.64 9.51
CA HIS A 52 -2.26 22.58 10.54
C HIS A 52 -1.32 21.42 10.12
N PRO A 53 0.01 21.61 10.13
CA PRO A 53 0.98 20.73 9.47
C PRO A 53 1.08 19.31 10.02
N GLN A 54 0.77 19.11 11.31
CA GLN A 54 1.18 17.90 12.03
C GLN A 54 0.39 16.64 11.63
N THR A 55 -0.93 16.77 11.41
CA THR A 55 -1.78 15.63 11.03
C THR A 55 -1.60 15.26 9.56
N TYR A 56 -1.37 16.25 8.67
CA TYR A 56 -1.11 15.99 7.24
C TYR A 56 0.20 15.29 7.01
N PHE A 57 1.22 15.64 7.79
CA PHE A 57 2.54 15.11 7.58
C PHE A 57 2.58 13.57 7.61
N LEU A 58 1.81 12.92 8.49
CA LEU A 58 1.79 11.45 8.56
C LEU A 58 1.14 10.83 7.32
N ALA A 59 0.00 11.37 6.87
CA ALA A 59 -0.68 10.90 5.68
C ALA A 59 0.16 11.18 4.41
N GLU A 60 0.75 12.37 4.30
CA GLU A 60 1.63 12.74 3.19
C GLU A 60 2.87 11.86 3.12
N ARG A 61 3.51 11.57 4.28
CA ARG A 61 4.66 10.66 4.36
C ARG A 61 4.29 9.25 3.91
N MET A 62 3.12 8.76 4.31
CA MET A 62 2.59 7.48 3.85
C MET A 62 2.36 7.49 2.34
N ILE A 63 1.70 8.52 1.81
CA ILE A 63 1.42 8.65 0.37
C ILE A 63 2.73 8.67 -0.44
N GLN A 64 3.74 9.42 -0.01
CA GLN A 64 5.06 9.43 -0.65
C GLN A 64 5.70 8.03 -0.66
N THR A 65 5.63 7.31 0.45
CA THR A 65 6.17 5.95 0.52
C THR A 65 5.43 5.01 -0.43
N MET A 66 4.10 5.13 -0.52
CA MET A 66 3.29 4.32 -1.45
C MET A 66 3.59 4.65 -2.91
N ASP A 67 3.74 5.94 -3.24
CA ASP A 67 4.12 6.41 -4.58
C ASP A 67 5.49 5.83 -4.98
N ASP A 68 6.47 5.85 -4.08
CA ASP A 68 7.78 5.23 -4.32
C ASP A 68 7.70 3.73 -4.57
N ILE A 69 6.87 2.99 -3.82
CA ILE A 69 6.63 1.55 -4.03
C ILE A 69 6.03 1.31 -5.42
N ILE A 70 4.99 2.07 -5.78
CA ILE A 70 4.30 1.93 -7.07
C ILE A 70 5.24 2.28 -8.23
N ARG A 71 5.99 3.38 -8.14
CA ARG A 71 6.97 3.79 -9.17
C ARG A 71 8.01 2.71 -9.42
N ARG A 72 8.56 2.12 -8.36
CA ARG A 72 9.56 1.04 -8.47
C ARG A 72 8.96 -0.21 -9.13
N PHE A 73 7.73 -0.56 -8.79
CA PHE A 73 7.05 -1.67 -9.43
C PHE A 73 6.78 -1.42 -10.92
N CYS A 74 6.23 -0.26 -11.27
CA CYS A 74 6.01 0.10 -12.66
C CYS A 74 7.32 0.12 -13.46
N ALA A 75 8.41 0.61 -12.86
CA ALA A 75 9.75 0.57 -13.47
C ALA A 75 10.27 -0.86 -13.67
N TYR A 76 10.15 -1.72 -12.66
CA TYR A 76 10.43 -3.16 -12.80
C TYR A 76 9.62 -3.76 -13.94
N GLY A 77 8.35 -3.38 -14.04
CA GLY A 77 7.47 -3.88 -15.07
C GLY A 77 7.85 -3.49 -16.50
N MET A 78 8.42 -2.30 -16.67
CA MET A 78 8.97 -1.85 -17.95
C MET A 78 10.22 -2.65 -18.37
N GLU A 79 11.08 -3.01 -17.40
CA GLU A 79 12.32 -3.78 -17.62
C GLU A 79 12.02 -5.26 -17.88
N TYR A 80 11.02 -5.82 -17.20
CA TYR A 80 10.59 -7.22 -17.29
C TYR A 80 9.24 -7.32 -18.01
N LYS A 81 9.20 -6.89 -19.28
CA LYS A 81 8.07 -7.20 -20.17
C LYS A 81 8.03 -8.70 -20.44
N ASP A 82 7.31 -9.44 -19.62
CA ASP A 82 6.81 -10.74 -20.09
C ASP A 82 5.79 -10.50 -21.19
N HIS A 83 5.71 -11.43 -22.15
CA HIS A 83 4.83 -11.34 -23.32
C HIS A 83 3.33 -11.22 -22.98
N GLU A 84 2.97 -11.31 -21.69
CA GLU A 84 1.60 -11.33 -21.16
C GLU A 84 1.14 -10.01 -20.50
N GLY A 85 1.95 -8.94 -20.48
CA GLY A 85 1.47 -7.58 -20.16
C GLY A 85 1.13 -7.28 -18.69
N TYR A 86 1.33 -8.21 -17.75
CA TYR A 86 1.01 -8.07 -16.31
C TYR A 86 1.71 -6.91 -15.59
N THR A 87 2.76 -6.37 -16.18
CA THR A 87 3.75 -5.59 -15.46
C THR A 87 3.47 -4.08 -15.34
N HIS A 88 2.38 -3.58 -15.93
CA HIS A 88 2.06 -2.14 -15.92
C HIS A 88 0.77 -1.81 -15.16
N ASP A 89 0.02 -2.81 -14.70
CA ASP A 89 -1.23 -2.57 -13.95
C ASP A 89 -0.95 -2.40 -12.46
N TRP A 90 -0.63 -1.15 -12.09
CA TRP A 90 -0.41 -0.78 -10.69
C TRP A 90 -1.64 -0.98 -9.80
N VAL A 91 -2.86 -1.02 -10.37
CA VAL A 91 -4.09 -1.23 -9.60
C VAL A 91 -4.11 -2.64 -9.02
N THR A 92 -3.71 -3.64 -9.80
CA THR A 92 -3.60 -5.04 -9.33
C THR A 92 -2.53 -5.22 -8.25
N LEU A 93 -1.55 -4.32 -8.17
CA LEU A 93 -0.50 -4.35 -7.15
C LEU A 93 -0.96 -3.78 -5.81
N LEU A 94 -1.96 -2.88 -5.79
CA LEU A 94 -2.34 -2.15 -4.58
C LEU A 94 -2.51 -3.05 -3.32
N PRO A 95 -3.11 -4.25 -3.40
CA PRO A 95 -3.19 -5.15 -2.24
C PRO A 95 -1.81 -5.61 -1.73
N ALA A 96 -0.89 -5.94 -2.64
CA ALA A 96 0.47 -6.35 -2.28
C ALA A 96 1.30 -5.18 -1.72
N ALA A 97 1.14 -3.97 -2.27
CA ALA A 97 1.77 -2.76 -1.77
C ALA A 97 1.26 -2.40 -0.37
N GLN A 98 -0.06 -2.44 -0.15
CA GLN A 98 -0.69 -2.23 1.15
C GLN A 98 -0.21 -3.26 2.17
N LEU A 99 -0.17 -4.55 1.81
CA LEU A 99 0.33 -5.60 2.69
C LEU A 99 1.78 -5.34 3.09
N SER A 100 2.64 -5.05 2.12
CA SER A 100 4.07 -4.78 2.34
C SER A 100 4.29 -3.58 3.25
N TYR A 101 3.56 -2.49 3.05
CA TYR A 101 3.61 -1.31 3.92
C TYR A 101 3.17 -1.65 5.34
N ASN A 102 2.02 -2.32 5.48
CA ASN A 102 1.43 -2.62 6.78
C ASN A 102 2.26 -3.60 7.62
N THR A 103 3.08 -4.45 7.00
CA THR A 103 3.98 -5.38 7.71
C THR A 103 5.39 -4.84 7.89
N SER A 104 5.75 -3.73 7.24
CA SER A 104 7.08 -3.13 7.36
C SER A 104 7.22 -2.32 8.65
N GLN A 105 8.36 -2.45 9.33
CA GLN A 105 8.61 -1.67 10.55
C GLN A 105 8.89 -0.21 10.20
N HIS A 106 8.24 0.71 10.93
CA HIS A 106 8.47 2.14 10.77
C HIS A 106 9.50 2.65 11.79
N SER A 107 10.42 3.49 11.35
CA SER A 107 11.50 4.03 12.20
C SER A 107 10.99 4.82 13.40
N THR A 108 9.87 5.54 13.26
CA THR A 108 9.29 6.36 14.33
C THR A 108 8.70 5.55 15.47
N THR A 109 8.08 4.40 15.16
CA THR A 109 7.35 3.58 16.15
C THR A 109 8.11 2.31 16.55
N GLY A 110 9.13 1.91 15.78
CA GLY A 110 9.82 0.62 15.91
C GLY A 110 8.91 -0.59 15.65
N LYS A 111 7.70 -0.37 15.14
CA LYS A 111 6.66 -1.39 14.94
C LYS A 111 6.05 -1.22 13.55
N SER A 112 5.46 -2.30 13.04
CA SER A 112 4.69 -2.26 11.81
C SER A 112 3.28 -1.71 12.06
N PRO A 113 2.65 -1.04 11.07
CA PRO A 113 1.28 -0.55 11.20
C PRO A 113 0.27 -1.61 11.62
N SER A 114 0.31 -2.81 11.03
CA SER A 114 -0.61 -3.90 11.38
C SER A 114 -0.44 -4.38 12.82
N LEU A 115 0.79 -4.40 13.34
CA LEU A 115 1.04 -4.74 14.73
C LEU A 115 0.47 -3.68 15.68
N VAL A 116 0.54 -2.41 15.31
CA VAL A 116 0.00 -1.31 16.13
C VAL A 116 -1.52 -1.26 16.06
N GLU A 117 -2.11 -1.45 14.88
CA GLU A 117 -3.55 -1.35 14.64
C GLU A 117 -4.31 -2.62 15.07
N LYS A 118 -3.81 -3.79 14.69
CA LYS A 118 -4.49 -5.09 14.83
C LYS A 118 -3.89 -5.98 15.91
N GLY A 119 -2.66 -5.69 16.36
CA GLY A 119 -1.95 -6.49 17.36
C GLY A 119 -1.18 -7.68 16.79
N TRP A 120 -1.15 -7.87 15.48
CA TRP A 120 -0.45 -8.98 14.83
C TRP A 120 0.00 -8.62 13.41
N ASN A 121 1.05 -9.29 12.93
CA ASN A 121 1.51 -9.23 11.55
C ASN A 121 0.98 -10.44 10.77
N THR A 122 0.52 -10.21 9.55
CA THR A 122 0.22 -11.28 8.60
C THR A 122 1.52 -12.01 8.23
N LEU A 123 1.47 -13.33 8.17
CA LEU A 123 2.56 -14.14 7.62
C LEU A 123 2.67 -13.87 6.13
N LEU A 124 3.83 -13.44 5.67
CA LEU A 124 4.07 -13.18 4.25
C LEU A 124 4.42 -14.49 3.53
N PRO A 125 4.16 -14.58 2.21
CA PRO A 125 4.58 -15.74 1.42
C PRO A 125 6.06 -16.07 1.62
N VAL A 126 6.93 -15.06 1.68
CA VAL A 126 8.38 -15.22 1.91
C VAL A 126 8.73 -15.92 3.22
N ASP A 127 7.86 -15.84 4.23
CA ASP A 127 8.07 -16.50 5.53
C ASP A 127 7.73 -17.99 5.49
N GLN A 128 6.97 -18.44 4.48
CA GLN A 128 6.38 -19.79 4.41
C GLN A 128 6.78 -20.58 3.16
N LEU A 129 7.54 -19.98 2.23
CA LEU A 129 7.98 -20.65 1.00
C LEU A 129 8.83 -21.89 1.33
N LYS A 130 8.33 -23.06 0.93
CA LYS A 130 9.06 -24.33 1.05
C LYS A 130 10.20 -24.37 0.03
N LYS A 131 11.44 -24.54 0.51
CA LYS A 131 12.65 -24.58 -0.33
C LYS A 131 12.74 -25.80 -1.26
N ASN A 132 12.09 -26.91 -0.87
CA ASN A 132 12.13 -28.18 -1.60
C ASN A 132 10.71 -28.61 -1.98
N LEU A 133 10.23 -28.15 -3.14
CA LEU A 133 8.96 -28.61 -3.72
C LEU A 133 9.27 -29.69 -4.75
N LEU A 134 8.72 -30.90 -4.57
CA LEU A 134 8.97 -32.05 -5.45
C LEU A 134 8.35 -31.89 -6.84
N ALA A 135 7.26 -31.14 -6.95
CA ALA A 135 6.61 -30.78 -8.20
C ALA A 135 5.94 -29.40 -8.03
N ILE A 136 6.15 -28.51 -8.99
CA ILE A 136 5.51 -27.19 -9.06
C ILE A 136 4.79 -27.11 -10.41
N HIS A 137 3.52 -26.74 -10.39
CA HIS A 137 2.77 -26.48 -11.62
C HIS A 137 3.46 -25.39 -12.46
N PRO A 138 3.53 -25.49 -13.80
CA PRO A 138 4.24 -24.52 -14.64
C PRO A 138 3.92 -23.05 -14.32
N THR A 139 2.64 -22.68 -14.25
CA THR A 139 2.21 -21.31 -13.89
C THR A 139 2.66 -20.87 -12.49
N ALA A 140 2.72 -21.79 -11.53
CA ALA A 140 3.22 -21.47 -10.19
C ALA A 140 4.75 -21.30 -10.17
N LYS A 141 5.46 -21.99 -11.08
CA LYS A 141 6.89 -21.78 -11.30
C LYS A 141 7.14 -20.42 -11.95
N ASP A 142 6.34 -20.03 -12.94
CA ASP A 142 6.46 -18.71 -13.59
C ASP A 142 6.28 -17.58 -12.56
N PHE A 143 5.27 -17.70 -11.68
CA PHE A 143 5.08 -16.77 -10.57
C PHE A 143 6.28 -16.76 -9.60
N HIS A 144 6.84 -17.92 -9.26
CA HIS A 144 8.02 -18.02 -8.40
C HIS A 144 9.24 -17.32 -9.01
N ASP A 145 9.50 -17.54 -10.30
CA ASP A 145 10.62 -16.95 -11.01
C ASP A 145 10.45 -15.42 -11.15
N MET A 146 9.22 -14.96 -11.45
CA MET A 146 8.86 -13.54 -11.42
C MET A 146 9.09 -12.93 -10.04
N TRP A 147 8.62 -13.59 -8.97
CA TRP A 147 8.75 -13.12 -7.60
C TRP A 147 10.23 -12.99 -7.18
N LYS A 148 11.04 -14.01 -7.51
CA LYS A 148 12.48 -14.00 -7.21
C LYS A 148 13.19 -12.83 -7.88
N ARG A 149 12.93 -12.60 -9.17
CA ARG A 149 13.46 -11.45 -9.91
C ARG A 149 13.04 -10.12 -9.29
N ALA A 150 11.77 -10.00 -8.87
CA ALA A 150 11.28 -8.80 -8.18
C ALA A 150 12.01 -8.55 -6.85
N CYS A 151 12.26 -9.59 -6.06
CA CYS A 151 13.03 -9.48 -4.80
C CYS A 151 14.49 -9.05 -5.04
N ASP A 152 15.14 -9.60 -6.07
CA ASP A 152 16.52 -9.25 -6.42
C ASP A 152 16.61 -7.78 -6.87
N THR A 153 15.70 -7.34 -7.74
CA THR A 153 15.62 -5.94 -8.17
C THR A 153 15.31 -4.99 -7.02
N ALA A 154 14.35 -5.34 -6.14
CA ALA A 154 14.05 -4.54 -4.96
C ALA A 154 15.28 -4.39 -4.05
N SER A 155 16.03 -5.47 -3.82
CA SER A 155 17.26 -5.47 -3.03
C SER A 155 18.32 -4.55 -3.64
N ARG A 156 18.50 -4.60 -4.97
CA ARG A 156 19.37 -3.69 -5.71
C ARG A 156 18.95 -2.22 -5.54
N CYS A 157 17.68 -1.90 -5.77
CA CYS A 157 17.17 -0.53 -5.63
C CYS A 157 17.27 0.01 -4.19
N ILE A 158 17.18 -0.86 -3.18
CA ILE A 158 17.43 -0.48 -1.77
C ILE A 158 18.92 -0.18 -1.57
N GLY A 159 19.82 -0.99 -2.13
CA GLY A 159 21.26 -0.75 -2.10
C GLY A 159 21.64 0.59 -2.74
N GLU A 160 21.17 0.84 -3.96
CA GLU A 160 21.41 2.09 -4.69
C GLU A 160 20.88 3.32 -3.93
N ALA A 161 19.67 3.22 -3.34
CA ALA A 161 19.09 4.30 -2.55
C ALA A 161 19.89 4.58 -1.27
N LYS A 162 20.45 3.54 -0.62
CA LYS A 162 21.32 3.71 0.55
C LYS A 162 22.62 4.43 0.17
N GLU A 163 23.23 4.08 -0.95
CA GLU A 163 24.47 4.73 -1.41
C GLU A 163 24.22 6.18 -1.82
N HIS A 164 23.14 6.47 -2.56
CA HIS A 164 22.76 7.83 -2.93
C HIS A 164 22.54 8.73 -1.70
N ASN A 165 21.93 8.19 -0.63
CA ASN A 165 21.72 8.95 0.61
C ASN A 165 23.01 9.18 1.43
N LYS A 166 24.09 8.43 1.19
CA LYS A 166 25.40 8.71 1.81
C LYS A 166 26.16 9.84 1.12
N GLN A 167 25.84 10.12 -0.14
CA GLN A 167 26.48 11.15 -0.97
C GLN A 167 25.79 12.52 -0.86
N ARG A 168 24.76 12.63 -0.02
CA ARG A 168 23.92 13.81 0.18
C ARG A 168 24.07 14.34 1.60
#